data_AF-A0ABD5AKV5-F1
#
_entry.id   AF-A0ABD5AKV5-F1
#
_cell.length_a   1.000
_cell.length_b   1.000
_cell.length_c   1.000
_cell.angle_alpha   90.00
_cell.angle_beta   90.00
_cell.angle_gamma   90.00
#
_symmetry.space_group_name_H-M   'P 1'
#
loop_
_entity.id
_entity.type
_entity.pdbx_description
1 polymer ?
#
loop_
_entity_poly.entity_id
_entity_poly.type
_entity_poly.pdbx_seq_one_letter_code
_entity_poly.pdbx_strand_id
1 'polypeptide(L)'
;MKIKTPEHHRLMVTNHLNSLFSRHEFFLKKIIECCSETKRNWGTQQEDKMPELNHYFDAYLNSFQSIKDSLKTALNEKIEWSFFEGIPYRKFMKEARNASTHDGFSIINSTIDGKYYISKDIIRFHEKKLIIIDVPNEDIEYICTHFSYYLFNKIKNLLSTNKSNLPKTTIEDIKNQLNPNSFKILIPEEVKYMMNNALKNDELINKIHQIFIHDNTQNEYPSINNILNVCKNYINI
;
A
#
# COMPACT_ATOMS: atom_id res chain seq x y z
N MET A 1 -6.03 -28.33 16.94
CA MET A 1 -5.60 -27.21 16.08
C MET A 1 -6.79 -26.29 15.87
N LYS A 2 -6.89 -25.15 16.57
CA LYS A 2 -8.01 -24.22 16.34
C LYS A 2 -7.80 -23.59 14.95
N ILE A 3 -8.70 -23.90 14.03
CA ILE A 3 -8.83 -23.21 12.75
C ILE A 3 -8.85 -21.72 13.07
N LYS A 4 -7.90 -20.92 12.52
CA LYS A 4 -7.99 -19.46 12.61
C LYS A 4 -9.33 -19.09 12.00
N THR A 5 -10.25 -18.59 12.82
CA THR A 5 -11.57 -18.21 12.36
C THR A 5 -11.41 -17.13 11.27
N PRO A 6 -12.29 -17.07 10.27
CA PRO A 6 -12.28 -16.00 9.28
C PRO A 6 -12.15 -14.62 9.94
N GLU A 7 -12.78 -14.42 11.10
CA GLU A 7 -12.71 -13.20 11.88
C GLU A 7 -11.30 -12.86 12.41
N HIS A 8 -10.54 -13.86 12.85
CA HIS A 8 -9.16 -13.64 13.27
C HIS A 8 -8.27 -13.21 12.09
N HIS A 9 -8.49 -13.76 10.89
CA HIS A 9 -7.78 -13.31 9.69
C HIS A 9 -8.13 -11.86 9.35
N ARG A 10 -9.42 -11.49 9.41
CA ARG A 10 -9.88 -10.10 9.22
C ARG A 10 -9.23 -9.13 10.20
N LEU A 11 -9.14 -9.53 11.47
CA LEU A 11 -8.50 -8.72 12.52
C LEU A 11 -7.02 -8.47 12.21
N MET A 12 -6.28 -9.53 11.87
CA MET A 12 -4.86 -9.42 11.52
C MET A 12 -4.64 -8.50 10.32
N VAL A 13 -5.47 -8.60 9.29
CA VAL A 13 -5.40 -7.72 8.12
C VAL A 13 -5.74 -6.28 8.47
N THR A 14 -6.77 -6.06 9.29
CA THR A 14 -7.19 -4.72 9.75
C THR A 14 -6.05 -4.02 10.49
N ASN A 15 -5.39 -4.71 11.42
CA ASN A 15 -4.23 -4.20 12.14
C ASN A 15 -3.01 -3.94 11.23
N HIS A 16 -2.93 -4.60 10.06
CA HIS A 16 -1.85 -4.41 9.11
C HIS A 16 -2.09 -3.25 8.11
N LEU A 17 -3.31 -2.74 7.99
CA LEU A 17 -3.67 -1.73 6.97
C LEU A 17 -2.78 -0.49 7.01
N ASN A 18 -2.49 0.06 8.20
CA ASN A 18 -1.64 1.24 8.31
C ASN A 18 -0.22 1.00 7.78
N SER A 19 0.33 -0.20 8.00
CA SER A 19 1.65 -0.57 7.48
C SER A 19 1.64 -0.65 5.94
N LEU A 20 0.54 -1.11 5.33
CA LEU A 20 0.39 -1.11 3.88
C LEU A 20 0.28 0.30 3.31
N PHE A 21 -0.46 1.19 3.99
CA PHE A 21 -0.52 2.61 3.60
C PHE A 21 0.85 3.27 3.72
N SER A 22 1.57 3.05 4.82
CA SER A 22 2.93 3.56 5.01
C SER A 22 3.90 3.05 3.94
N ARG A 23 3.76 1.78 3.52
CA ARG A 23 4.55 1.22 2.42
C ARG A 23 4.27 1.94 1.09
N HIS A 24 3.00 2.23 0.80
CA HIS A 24 2.63 3.00 -0.39
C HIS A 24 3.19 4.43 -0.33
N GLU A 25 3.10 5.08 0.84
CA GLU A 25 3.70 6.40 1.10
C GLU A 25 5.20 6.40 0.81
N PHE A 26 5.92 5.40 1.30
CA PHE A 26 7.36 5.26 1.11
C PHE A 26 7.73 5.20 -0.38
N PHE A 27 7.07 4.34 -1.17
CA PHE A 27 7.38 4.24 -2.60
C PHE A 27 6.96 5.48 -3.39
N LEU A 28 5.84 6.10 -3.03
CA LEU A 28 5.45 7.39 -3.61
C LEU A 28 6.53 8.46 -3.38
N LYS A 29 7.04 8.58 -2.15
CA LYS A 29 8.12 9.51 -1.82
C LYS A 29 9.39 9.20 -2.61
N LYS A 30 9.75 7.92 -2.76
CA LYS A 30 10.92 7.52 -3.56
C LYS A 30 10.79 7.88 -5.04
N ILE A 31 9.60 7.73 -5.62
CA ILE A 31 9.29 8.18 -6.98
C ILE A 31 9.48 9.69 -7.10
N ILE A 32 8.89 10.46 -6.18
CA ILE A 32 8.99 11.93 -6.15
C ILE A 32 10.44 12.40 -5.99
N GLU A 33 11.19 11.80 -5.08
CA GLU A 33 12.61 12.09 -4.84
C GLU A 33 13.42 11.88 -6.11
N CYS A 34 13.24 10.74 -6.78
CA CYS A 34 13.92 10.41 -8.03
C CYS A 34 13.57 11.40 -9.16
N CYS A 35 12.29 11.73 -9.33
CA CYS A 35 11.85 12.72 -10.32
C CYS A 35 12.43 14.12 -10.04
N SER A 36 12.42 14.53 -8.76
CA SER A 36 12.95 15.83 -8.33
C SER A 36 14.46 15.93 -8.51
N GLU A 37 15.21 14.87 -8.23
CA GLU A 37 16.66 14.80 -8.42
C GLU A 37 17.03 14.92 -9.90
N THR A 38 16.41 14.11 -10.76
CA THR A 38 16.66 14.13 -12.22
C THR A 38 16.33 15.49 -12.83
N LYS A 39 15.24 16.13 -12.37
CA LYS A 39 14.87 17.48 -12.82
C LYS A 39 15.89 18.53 -12.40
N ARG A 40 16.37 18.47 -11.16
CA ARG A 40 17.37 19.43 -10.62
C ARG A 40 18.70 19.35 -11.36
N ASN A 41 19.08 18.14 -11.75
CA ASN A 41 20.37 17.85 -12.39
C ASN A 41 20.26 17.79 -13.92
N TRP A 42 19.13 18.20 -14.51
CA TRP A 42 18.92 18.12 -15.95
C TRP A 42 19.98 18.92 -16.72
N GLY A 43 20.51 18.33 -17.79
CA GLY A 43 21.59 18.90 -18.58
C GLY A 43 22.99 18.71 -18.00
N THR A 44 23.12 18.04 -16.84
CA THR A 44 24.41 17.63 -16.27
C THR A 44 24.64 16.13 -16.45
N GLN A 45 25.90 15.69 -16.43
CA GLN A 45 26.22 14.26 -16.47
C GLN A 45 25.79 13.61 -15.14
N GLN A 46 24.88 12.65 -15.23
CA GLN A 46 24.35 11.90 -14.09
C GLN A 46 24.16 10.43 -14.44
N GLU A 47 24.13 9.56 -13.44
CA GLU A 47 23.75 8.16 -13.64
C GLU A 47 22.29 8.06 -14.08
N ASP A 48 21.99 7.06 -14.91
CA ASP A 48 20.61 6.78 -15.31
C ASP A 48 19.83 6.22 -14.11
N LYS A 49 18.92 7.04 -13.57
CA LYS A 49 18.03 6.67 -12.46
C LYS A 49 16.75 5.96 -12.92
N MET A 50 16.52 5.80 -14.22
CA MET A 50 15.30 5.17 -14.74
C MET A 50 15.10 3.70 -14.30
N PRO A 51 16.14 2.85 -14.19
CA PRO A 51 15.99 1.50 -13.65
C PRO A 51 15.53 1.51 -12.18
N GLU A 52 16.15 2.35 -11.36
CA GLU A 52 15.79 2.55 -9.95
C GLU A 52 14.34 3.04 -9.82
N LEU A 53 13.95 4.02 -10.64
CA LEU A 53 12.58 4.53 -10.69
C LEU A 53 11.57 3.44 -11.07
N ASN A 54 11.87 2.58 -12.04
CA ASN A 54 11.00 1.47 -12.41
C ASN A 54 10.82 0.46 -11.26
N HIS A 55 11.85 0.21 -10.45
CA HIS A 55 11.71 -0.63 -9.26
C HIS A 55 10.77 0.00 -8.22
N TYR A 56 10.92 1.30 -7.95
CA TYR A 56 10.01 2.00 -7.04
C TYR A 56 8.58 2.04 -7.60
N PHE A 57 8.41 2.25 -8.90
CA PHE A 57 7.12 2.27 -9.56
C PHE A 57 6.42 0.91 -9.52
N ASP A 58 7.12 -0.20 -9.79
CA ASP A 58 6.55 -1.55 -9.65
C ASP A 58 6.13 -1.85 -8.20
N ALA A 59 6.98 -1.50 -7.23
CA ALA A 59 6.66 -1.70 -5.82
C ALA A 59 5.47 -0.84 -5.36
N TYR A 60 5.39 0.40 -5.87
CA TYR A 60 4.25 1.30 -5.68
C TYR A 60 2.94 0.69 -6.23
N LEU A 61 2.95 0.17 -7.46
CA LEU A 61 1.80 -0.48 -8.07
C LEU A 61 1.35 -1.74 -7.29
N ASN A 62 2.30 -2.56 -6.86
CA ASN A 62 2.02 -3.77 -6.07
C ASN A 62 1.54 -3.45 -4.64
N SER A 63 1.97 -2.31 -4.06
CA SER A 63 1.44 -1.85 -2.78
C SER A 63 -0.05 -1.51 -2.89
N PHE A 64 -0.51 -0.94 -4.01
CA PHE A 64 -1.92 -0.67 -4.22
C PHE A 64 -2.74 -1.96 -4.36
N GLN A 65 -2.27 -2.94 -5.14
CA GLN A 65 -2.93 -4.25 -5.22
C GLN A 65 -3.07 -4.88 -3.83
N SER A 66 -2.01 -4.82 -3.02
CA SER A 66 -2.01 -5.33 -1.64
C SER A 66 -3.05 -4.60 -0.78
N ILE A 67 -3.11 -3.27 -0.86
CA ILE A 67 -4.12 -2.45 -0.17
C ILE A 67 -5.53 -2.86 -0.57
N LYS A 68 -5.82 -3.01 -1.87
CA LYS A 68 -7.14 -3.42 -2.35
C LYS A 68 -7.58 -4.76 -1.76
N ASP A 69 -6.71 -5.76 -1.79
CA ASP A 69 -7.02 -7.11 -1.31
C ASP A 69 -7.15 -7.15 0.21
N SER A 70 -6.36 -6.34 0.92
CA SER A 70 -6.49 -6.17 2.37
C SER A 70 -7.76 -5.44 2.76
N LEU A 71 -8.18 -4.41 2.04
CA LEU A 71 -9.47 -3.73 2.27
C LEU A 71 -10.64 -4.69 2.06
N LYS A 72 -10.61 -5.51 1.00
CA LYS A 72 -11.61 -6.56 0.73
C LYS A 72 -11.75 -7.50 1.93
N THR A 73 -10.61 -7.93 2.49
CA THR A 73 -10.59 -8.83 3.64
C THR A 73 -11.05 -8.15 4.93
N ALA A 74 -10.50 -6.98 5.26
CA ALA A 74 -10.82 -6.24 6.48
C ALA A 74 -12.32 -5.91 6.57
N LEU A 75 -12.88 -5.39 5.48
CA LEU A 75 -14.28 -4.99 5.40
C LEU A 75 -15.23 -6.18 5.18
N ASN A 76 -14.69 -7.35 4.81
CA ASN A 76 -15.47 -8.50 4.37
C ASN A 76 -16.45 -8.15 3.23
N GLU A 77 -16.01 -7.27 2.34
CA GLU A 77 -16.78 -6.73 1.23
C GLU A 77 -16.07 -6.98 -0.09
N LYS A 78 -16.83 -7.09 -1.18
CA LYS A 78 -16.25 -7.28 -2.51
C LYS A 78 -15.68 -5.96 -3.04
N ILE A 79 -14.36 -5.80 -2.98
CA ILE A 79 -13.66 -4.62 -3.54
C ILE A 79 -12.94 -5.02 -4.83
N GLU A 80 -13.60 -4.74 -5.95
CA GLU A 80 -13.06 -4.93 -7.30
C GLU A 80 -12.39 -3.65 -7.83
N TRP A 81 -11.67 -3.75 -8.94
CA TRP A 81 -11.10 -2.58 -9.62
C TRP A 81 -12.14 -1.53 -10.02
N SER A 82 -13.37 -1.95 -10.33
CA SER A 82 -14.51 -1.05 -10.61
C SER A 82 -14.90 -0.19 -9.41
N PHE A 83 -14.64 -0.64 -8.18
CA PHE A 83 -14.87 0.18 -6.99
C PHE A 83 -14.11 1.51 -7.07
N PHE A 84 -12.96 1.54 -7.73
CA PHE A 84 -12.12 2.73 -7.88
C PHE A 84 -12.43 3.54 -9.15
N GLU A 85 -13.62 3.37 -9.75
CA GLU A 85 -14.10 4.26 -10.82
C GLU A 85 -14.11 5.73 -10.38
N GLY A 86 -13.82 6.62 -11.33
CA GLY A 86 -13.67 8.05 -11.12
C GLY A 86 -12.29 8.51 -10.63
N ILE A 87 -11.38 7.59 -10.25
CA ILE A 87 -10.01 7.95 -9.88
C ILE A 87 -9.16 8.18 -11.15
N PRO A 88 -8.47 9.34 -11.30
CA PRO A 88 -7.59 9.60 -12.43
C PRO A 88 -6.55 8.50 -12.62
N TYR A 89 -6.23 8.16 -13.87
CA TYR A 89 -5.22 7.15 -14.22
C TYR A 89 -5.46 5.72 -13.68
N ARG A 90 -6.60 5.42 -13.03
CA ARG A 90 -6.89 4.09 -12.47
C ARG A 90 -6.71 2.96 -13.48
N LYS A 91 -7.22 3.14 -14.71
CA LYS A 91 -7.12 2.15 -15.79
C LYS A 91 -5.65 1.91 -16.15
N PHE A 92 -4.89 2.99 -16.34
CA PHE A 92 -3.46 2.92 -16.60
C PHE A 92 -2.72 2.20 -15.46
N MET A 93 -2.89 2.62 -14.21
CA MET A 93 -2.22 1.99 -13.05
C MET A 93 -2.50 0.49 -12.94
N LYS A 94 -3.75 0.08 -13.15
CA LYS A 94 -4.12 -1.34 -13.17
C LYS A 94 -3.33 -2.11 -14.22
N GLU A 95 -3.36 -1.62 -15.46
CA GLU A 95 -2.78 -2.35 -16.57
C GLU A 95 -1.25 -2.26 -16.57
N ALA A 96 -0.66 -1.15 -16.13
CA ALA A 96 0.79 -1.00 -15.89
C ALA A 96 1.28 -2.01 -14.85
N ARG A 97 0.55 -2.21 -13.75
CA ARG A 97 0.87 -3.24 -12.75
C ARG A 97 0.89 -4.62 -13.38
N ASN A 98 -0.13 -4.92 -14.19
CA ASN A 98 -0.21 -6.22 -14.84
C ASN A 98 0.92 -6.42 -15.87
N ALA A 99 1.27 -5.38 -16.63
CA ALA A 99 2.38 -5.43 -17.58
C ALA A 99 3.72 -5.68 -16.87
N SER A 100 3.97 -4.96 -15.78
CA SER A 100 5.18 -5.12 -14.98
C SER A 100 5.27 -6.51 -14.34
N THR A 101 4.21 -6.92 -13.63
CA THR A 101 4.25 -8.16 -12.84
C THR A 101 4.11 -9.44 -13.67
N HIS A 102 3.29 -9.46 -14.71
CA HIS A 102 3.01 -10.68 -15.47
C HIS A 102 3.84 -10.83 -16.73
N ASP A 103 4.25 -9.70 -17.32
CA ASP A 103 4.90 -9.70 -18.63
C ASP A 103 6.34 -9.14 -18.57
N GLY A 104 6.78 -8.64 -17.41
CA GLY A 104 8.14 -8.17 -17.17
C GLY A 104 8.48 -6.82 -17.80
N PHE A 105 7.48 -6.01 -18.15
CA PHE A 105 7.74 -4.68 -18.75
C PHE A 105 8.29 -3.68 -17.74
N SER A 106 9.38 -3.01 -18.12
CA SER A 106 9.74 -1.72 -17.54
C SER A 106 8.82 -0.65 -18.13
N ILE A 107 7.94 -0.08 -17.30
CA ILE A 107 6.87 0.80 -17.74
C ILE A 107 7.43 2.15 -18.18
N ILE A 108 8.31 2.72 -17.37
CA ILE A 108 8.90 4.04 -17.59
C ILE A 108 10.12 3.87 -18.48
N ASN A 109 10.15 4.54 -19.63
CA ASN A 109 11.16 4.26 -20.67
C ASN A 109 11.67 5.52 -21.39
N SER A 110 11.36 6.71 -20.89
CA SER A 110 11.80 7.95 -21.50
C SER A 110 11.99 9.05 -20.47
N THR A 111 12.93 9.94 -20.74
CA THR A 111 13.21 11.15 -19.97
C THR A 111 13.28 12.33 -20.92
N ILE A 112 12.45 13.35 -20.71
CA ILE A 112 12.38 14.56 -21.52
C ILE A 112 12.35 15.75 -20.56
N ASP A 113 13.23 16.73 -20.78
CA ASP A 113 13.32 17.95 -19.96
C ASP A 113 13.37 17.68 -18.43
N GLY A 114 14.12 16.66 -18.03
CA GLY A 114 14.31 16.29 -16.63
C GLY A 114 13.12 15.57 -15.99
N LYS A 115 12.13 15.17 -16.79
CA LYS A 115 10.93 14.46 -16.35
C LYS A 115 10.84 13.09 -16.98
N TYR A 116 10.27 12.15 -16.25
CA TYR A 116 10.08 10.77 -16.69
C TYR A 116 8.72 10.57 -17.34
N TYR A 117 8.71 9.80 -18.42
CA TYR A 117 7.53 9.51 -19.23
C TYR A 117 7.52 8.05 -19.69
N ILE A 118 6.39 7.67 -20.29
CA ILE A 118 6.20 6.44 -21.02
C ILE A 118 6.02 6.85 -22.49
N SER A 119 7.00 6.52 -23.33
CA SER A 119 7.09 7.05 -24.70
C SER A 119 6.17 6.37 -25.71
N LYS A 120 5.62 5.20 -25.39
CA LYS A 120 4.82 4.39 -26.30
C LYS A 120 3.79 3.57 -25.54
N ASP A 121 2.67 3.31 -26.20
CA ASP A 121 1.66 2.36 -25.73
C ASP A 121 2.29 1.01 -25.41
N ILE A 122 1.83 0.42 -24.32
CA ILE A 122 2.27 -0.90 -23.89
C ILE A 122 1.27 -1.92 -24.42
N ILE A 123 1.78 -2.86 -25.20
CA ILE A 123 1.00 -3.92 -25.82
C ILE A 123 1.20 -5.21 -25.03
N ARG A 124 0.11 -5.74 -24.48
CA ARG A 124 0.08 -6.98 -23.72
C ARG A 124 -0.72 -8.04 -24.44
N PHE A 125 -0.31 -9.30 -24.28
CA PHE A 125 -1.06 -10.45 -24.77
C PHE A 125 -1.57 -11.26 -23.58
N HIS A 126 -2.89 -11.27 -23.37
CA HIS A 126 -3.51 -11.97 -22.23
C HIS A 126 -4.70 -12.78 -22.71
N GLU A 127 -4.74 -14.08 -22.39
CA GLU A 127 -5.84 -14.99 -22.76
C GLU A 127 -6.25 -14.89 -24.24
N LYS A 128 -5.26 -14.85 -25.15
CA LYS A 128 -5.44 -14.69 -26.60
C LYS A 128 -6.05 -13.35 -27.05
N LYS A 129 -6.09 -12.36 -26.17
CA LYS A 129 -6.53 -10.99 -26.46
C LYS A 129 -5.36 -10.03 -26.42
N LEU A 130 -5.34 -9.12 -27.38
CA LEU A 130 -4.45 -7.97 -27.39
C LEU A 130 -5.03 -6.90 -26.48
N ILE A 131 -4.25 -6.45 -25.50
CA ILE A 131 -4.60 -5.33 -24.62
C ILE A 131 -3.63 -4.21 -24.92
N ILE A 132 -4.14 -3.08 -25.41
CA ILE A 132 -3.38 -1.85 -25.59
C ILE A 132 -3.61 -1.00 -24.35
N ILE A 133 -2.54 -0.68 -23.65
CA ILE A 133 -2.56 0.22 -22.51
C ILE A 133 -2.44 1.64 -23.05
N ASP A 134 -3.52 2.39 -22.89
CA ASP A 134 -3.55 3.83 -23.13
C ASP A 134 -2.66 4.52 -22.10
N VAL A 135 -1.57 5.12 -22.59
CA VAL A 135 -0.53 5.73 -21.79
C VAL A 135 -0.84 7.22 -21.58
N PRO A 136 -0.83 7.72 -20.32
CA PRO A 136 -1.03 9.14 -20.08
C PRO A 136 0.13 9.98 -20.64
N ASN A 137 -0.18 11.20 -21.07
CA ASN A 137 0.82 12.14 -21.62
C ASN A 137 1.59 12.89 -20.52
N GLU A 138 1.07 12.87 -19.29
CA GLU A 138 1.67 13.52 -18.14
C GLU A 138 2.92 12.78 -17.65
N ASP A 139 3.77 13.48 -16.91
CA ASP A 139 4.96 12.85 -16.33
C ASP A 139 4.61 11.94 -15.15
N ILE A 140 5.53 11.02 -14.82
CA ILE A 140 5.32 10.00 -13.78
C ILE A 140 5.05 10.60 -12.40
N GLU A 141 5.68 11.73 -12.05
CA GLU A 141 5.44 12.40 -10.78
C GLU A 141 3.98 12.88 -10.70
N TYR A 142 3.50 13.53 -11.76
CA TYR A 142 2.12 13.97 -11.86
C TYR A 142 1.12 12.81 -11.78
N ILE A 143 1.34 11.75 -12.57
CA ILE A 143 0.46 10.57 -12.62
C ILE A 143 0.35 9.91 -11.23
N CYS A 144 1.49 9.68 -10.56
CA CYS A 144 1.51 9.00 -9.26
C CYS A 144 0.87 9.86 -8.16
N THR A 145 1.17 11.16 -8.11
CA THR A 145 0.64 12.06 -7.08
C THR A 145 -0.88 12.24 -7.22
N HIS A 146 -1.39 12.42 -8.45
CA HIS A 146 -2.83 12.53 -8.68
C HIS A 146 -3.54 11.22 -8.36
N PHE A 147 -3.04 10.09 -8.87
CA PHE A 147 -3.64 8.79 -8.58
C PHE A 147 -3.71 8.53 -7.06
N SER A 148 -2.58 8.70 -6.35
CA SER A 148 -2.52 8.50 -4.89
C SER A 148 -3.48 9.40 -4.13
N TYR A 149 -3.59 10.68 -4.48
CA TYR A 149 -4.49 11.59 -3.77
C TYR A 149 -5.96 11.15 -3.85
N TYR A 150 -6.47 10.91 -5.06
CA TYR A 150 -7.87 10.53 -5.25
C TYR A 150 -8.13 9.13 -4.70
N LEU A 151 -7.17 8.21 -4.84
CA LEU A 151 -7.24 6.88 -4.23
C LEU A 151 -7.37 6.97 -2.71
N PHE A 152 -6.48 7.71 -2.04
CA PHE A 152 -6.44 7.76 -0.58
C PHE A 152 -7.58 8.58 0.02
N ASN A 153 -8.13 9.56 -0.69
CA ASN A 153 -9.40 10.17 -0.32
C ASN A 153 -10.55 9.17 -0.38
N LYS A 154 -10.62 8.34 -1.43
CA LYS A 154 -11.66 7.30 -1.57
C LYS A 154 -11.54 6.24 -0.46
N ILE A 155 -10.32 5.80 -0.16
CA ILE A 155 -10.04 4.85 0.94
C ILE A 155 -10.40 5.46 2.30
N LYS A 156 -10.01 6.72 2.55
CA LYS A 156 -10.36 7.43 3.79
C LYS A 156 -11.87 7.47 4.01
N ASN A 157 -12.64 7.79 2.97
CA ASN A 157 -14.10 7.83 3.04
C ASN A 157 -14.69 6.45 3.26
N LEU A 158 -14.17 5.42 2.56
CA LEU A 158 -14.60 4.04 2.71
C LEU A 158 -14.43 3.53 4.16
N LEU A 159 -13.25 3.73 4.75
CA LEU A 159 -12.94 3.31 6.11
C LEU A 159 -13.73 4.11 7.16
N SER A 160 -13.95 5.40 6.93
CA SER A 160 -14.77 6.23 7.81
C SER A 160 -16.23 5.78 7.83
N THR A 161 -16.78 5.43 6.67
CA THR A 161 -18.17 4.97 6.53
C THR A 161 -18.39 3.59 7.14
N ASN A 162 -17.38 2.71 7.07
CA ASN A 162 -17.47 1.32 7.52
C ASN A 162 -16.80 1.06 8.88
N LYS A 163 -16.59 2.10 9.69
CA LYS A 163 -15.86 2.00 10.97
C LYS A 163 -16.41 0.92 11.90
N SER A 164 -17.74 0.77 11.97
CA SER A 164 -18.41 -0.22 12.82
C SER A 164 -18.17 -1.66 12.37
N ASN A 165 -17.84 -1.88 11.09
CA ASN A 165 -17.71 -3.20 10.48
C ASN A 165 -16.29 -3.75 10.59
N LEU A 166 -15.32 -2.91 10.94
CA LEU A 166 -13.94 -3.31 11.15
C LEU A 166 -13.80 -4.06 12.48
N PRO A 167 -13.11 -5.23 12.49
CA PRO A 167 -12.87 -5.98 13.71
C PRO A 167 -11.98 -5.19 14.67
N LYS A 168 -12.24 -5.32 15.97
CA LYS A 168 -11.49 -4.64 17.04
C LYS A 168 -10.67 -5.66 17.81
N THR A 169 -9.40 -5.33 18.04
CA THR A 169 -8.51 -6.16 18.86
C THR A 169 -8.98 -6.17 20.30
N THR A 170 -9.16 -7.35 20.89
CA THR A 170 -9.40 -7.50 22.33
C THR A 170 -8.11 -7.84 23.08
N ILE A 171 -8.12 -7.71 24.40
CA ILE A 171 -7.02 -8.18 25.27
C ILE A 171 -6.75 -9.68 25.06
N GLU A 172 -7.80 -10.48 24.87
CA GLU A 172 -7.67 -11.92 24.65
C GLU A 172 -7.01 -12.22 23.31
N ASP A 173 -7.27 -11.44 22.26
CA ASP A 173 -6.58 -11.58 20.98
C ASP A 173 -5.07 -11.32 21.12
N ILE A 174 -4.68 -10.30 21.90
CA ILE A 174 -3.27 -9.97 22.18
C ILE A 174 -2.61 -11.12 22.95
N LYS A 175 -3.28 -11.64 23.99
CA LYS A 175 -2.79 -12.79 24.76
C LYS A 175 -2.62 -14.02 23.86
N ASN A 176 -3.54 -14.26 22.94
CA ASN A 176 -3.44 -15.37 21.99
C ASN A 176 -2.29 -15.19 20.99
N GLN A 177 -2.03 -13.97 20.51
CA GLN A 177 -0.89 -13.68 19.62
C GLN A 177 0.47 -13.82 20.31
N LEU A 178 0.54 -13.48 21.60
CA LEU A 178 1.76 -13.61 22.41
C LEU A 178 1.94 -15.00 23.02
N ASN A 179 0.99 -15.92 22.84
CA ASN A 179 1.09 -17.27 23.37
C ASN A 179 2.13 -18.09 22.60
N PRO A 180 3.26 -18.50 23.20
CA PRO A 180 4.29 -19.27 22.49
C PRO A 180 3.80 -20.62 21.99
N ASN A 181 2.77 -21.20 22.63
CA ASN A 181 2.16 -22.46 22.21
C ASN A 181 1.25 -22.31 20.98
N SER A 182 0.99 -21.09 20.52
CA SER A 182 0.20 -20.82 19.32
C SER A 182 1.00 -20.98 18.01
N PHE A 183 2.34 -21.07 18.10
CA PHE A 183 3.23 -21.12 16.95
C PHE A 183 3.46 -22.56 16.49
N LYS A 184 3.49 -22.74 15.16
CA LYS A 184 3.79 -24.05 14.53
C LYS A 184 5.28 -24.37 14.45
N ILE A 185 6.13 -23.36 14.71
CA ILE A 185 7.57 -23.47 14.65
C ILE A 185 8.15 -23.59 16.06
N LEU A 186 9.29 -24.25 16.16
CA LEU A 186 10.05 -24.28 17.41
C LEU A 186 10.52 -22.86 17.73
N ILE A 187 10.08 -22.33 18.87
CA ILE A 187 10.54 -21.04 19.40
C ILE A 187 11.69 -21.32 20.38
N PRO A 188 12.83 -20.59 20.29
CA PRO A 188 13.90 -20.67 21.29
C PRO A 188 13.38 -20.43 22.71
N GLU A 189 13.93 -21.14 23.71
CA GLU A 189 13.43 -21.08 25.09
C GLU A 189 13.53 -19.66 25.69
N GLU A 190 14.55 -18.89 25.32
CA GLU A 190 14.72 -17.50 25.74
C GLU A 190 13.55 -16.63 25.26
N VAL A 191 13.10 -16.84 24.02
CA VAL A 191 11.97 -16.12 23.43
C VAL A 191 10.66 -16.57 24.08
N LYS A 192 10.47 -17.88 24.34
CA LYS A 192 9.29 -18.37 25.10
C LYS A 192 9.22 -17.75 26.49
N TYR A 193 10.36 -17.65 27.17
CA TYR A 193 10.45 -17.00 28.48
C TYR A 193 10.02 -15.52 28.40
N MET A 194 10.53 -14.76 27.42
CA MET A 194 10.11 -13.37 27.19
C MET A 194 8.61 -13.24 26.92
N MET A 195 8.05 -14.10 26.07
CA MET A 195 6.63 -14.12 25.72
C MET A 195 5.76 -14.44 26.93
N ASN A 196 6.12 -15.46 27.71
CA ASN A 196 5.41 -15.83 28.93
C ASN A 196 5.46 -14.74 30.00
N ASN A 197 6.57 -14.01 30.10
CA ASN A 197 6.66 -12.85 31.00
C ASN A 197 5.78 -11.70 30.52
N ALA A 198 5.75 -11.42 29.22
CA ALA A 198 4.86 -10.42 28.65
C ALA A 198 3.38 -10.75 28.92
N LEU A 199 2.98 -12.02 28.81
CA LEU A 199 1.61 -12.48 29.09
C LEU A 199 1.18 -12.29 30.55
N LYS A 200 2.13 -12.32 31.48
CA LYS A 200 1.88 -12.10 32.92
C LYS A 200 1.89 -10.62 33.30
N ASN A 201 2.30 -9.73 32.40
CA ASN A 201 2.38 -8.30 32.64
C ASN A 201 1.12 -7.60 32.11
N ASP A 202 0.09 -7.50 32.94
CA ASP A 202 -1.18 -6.86 32.57
C ASP A 202 -1.01 -5.38 32.19
N GLU A 203 -0.03 -4.66 32.75
CA GLU A 203 0.26 -3.27 32.36
C GLU A 203 0.75 -3.19 30.90
N LEU A 204 1.66 -4.08 30.53
CA LEU A 204 2.16 -4.19 29.15
C LEU A 204 1.04 -4.57 28.18
N ILE A 205 0.22 -5.57 28.53
CA ILE A 205 -0.91 -5.99 27.69
C ILE A 205 -1.91 -4.86 27.51
N ASN A 206 -2.22 -4.11 28.57
CA ASN A 206 -3.08 -2.94 28.48
C ASN A 206 -2.47 -1.82 27.62
N LYS A 207 -1.15 -1.57 27.72
CA LYS A 207 -0.45 -0.62 26.84
C LYS A 207 -0.54 -1.03 25.36
N ILE A 208 -0.28 -2.31 25.05
CA ILE A 208 -0.42 -2.85 23.69
C ILE A 208 -1.87 -2.69 23.19
N HIS A 209 -2.85 -3.01 24.04
CA HIS A 209 -4.27 -2.86 23.72
C HIS A 209 -4.64 -1.40 23.44
N GLN A 210 -4.11 -0.44 24.20
CA GLN A 210 -4.33 0.99 23.95
C GLN A 210 -3.71 1.45 22.64
N ILE A 211 -2.55 0.93 22.24
CA ILE A 211 -1.96 1.21 20.92
C ILE A 211 -2.89 0.73 19.80
N PHE A 212 -3.35 -0.53 19.87
CA PHE A 212 -4.29 -1.07 18.89
C PHE A 212 -5.64 -0.34 18.89
N ILE A 213 -6.14 0.08 20.07
CA ILE A 213 -7.36 0.88 20.16
C ILE A 213 -7.11 2.26 19.55
N HIS A 214 -6.03 2.95 19.87
CA HIS A 214 -5.74 4.28 19.34
C HIS A 214 -5.67 4.27 17.81
N ASP A 215 -4.93 3.30 17.25
CA ASP A 215 -4.81 3.08 15.81
C ASP A 215 -6.17 2.76 15.14
N ASN A 216 -7.06 2.02 15.83
CA ASN A 216 -8.34 1.57 15.27
C ASN A 216 -9.54 2.51 15.59
N THR A 217 -9.50 3.28 16.68
CA THR A 217 -10.63 4.09 17.17
C THR A 217 -10.53 5.55 16.79
N GLN A 218 -9.34 6.10 16.56
CA GLN A 218 -9.23 7.46 16.02
C GLN A 218 -9.38 7.51 14.50
N ASN A 219 -9.37 6.38 13.78
CA ASN A 219 -9.47 6.32 12.31
C ASN A 219 -8.43 7.17 11.57
N GLU A 220 -7.46 7.73 12.28
CA GLU A 220 -6.33 8.40 11.69
C GLU A 220 -5.34 7.31 11.39
N TYR A 221 -5.55 6.57 10.30
CA TYR A 221 -4.44 5.90 9.64
C TYR A 221 -3.45 7.01 9.26
N PRO A 222 -2.38 7.27 10.03
CA PRO A 222 -1.64 8.53 9.90
C PRO A 222 -1.00 8.62 8.52
N SER A 223 -0.60 7.45 7.99
CA SER A 223 -0.09 7.26 6.64
C SER A 223 -1.06 7.76 5.55
N ILE A 224 -2.39 7.61 5.72
CA ILE A 224 -3.36 8.19 4.76
C ILE A 224 -3.23 9.71 4.72
N ASN A 225 -3.21 10.35 5.89
CA ASN A 225 -3.07 11.81 5.97
C ASN A 225 -1.70 12.28 5.45
N ASN A 226 -0.64 11.53 5.73
CA ASN A 226 0.70 11.81 5.19
C ASN A 226 0.70 11.77 3.66
N ILE A 227 0.14 10.72 3.06
CA ILE A 227 0.03 10.59 1.59
C ILE A 227 -0.76 11.76 1.02
N LEU A 228 -1.92 12.07 1.59
CA LEU A 228 -2.73 13.20 1.13
C LEU A 228 -1.97 14.52 1.23
N ASN A 229 -1.21 14.74 2.29
CA ASN A 229 -0.39 15.95 2.44
C ASN A 229 0.76 16.02 1.44
N VAL A 230 1.43 14.90 1.16
CA VAL A 230 2.45 14.82 0.09
C VAL A 230 1.83 15.19 -1.25
N CYS A 231 0.69 14.60 -1.60
CA CYS A 231 0.06 14.83 -2.89
C CYS A 231 -0.56 16.24 -3.05
N LYS A 232 -1.03 16.88 -1.97
CA LYS A 232 -1.61 18.24 -2.02
C LYS A 232 -0.68 19.26 -2.66
N ASN A 233 0.63 19.10 -2.50
CA ASN A 233 1.62 20.00 -3.12
C ASN A 233 1.62 19.95 -4.66
N TYR A 234 0.96 18.94 -5.25
CA TYR A 234 0.96 18.66 -6.67
C TYR A 234 -0.42 18.82 -7.32
N ILE A 235 -1.47 19.06 -6.52
CA ILE A 235 -2.82 19.21 -7.03
C ILE A 235 -3.20 20.66 -6.92
N ASN A 236 -3.40 21.28 -8.08
CA ASN A 236 -4.02 22.60 -8.18
C ASN A 236 -5.52 22.44 -7.93
N ILE A 237 -5.95 22.61 -6.68
CA ILE A 237 -7.36 22.75 -6.29
C ILE A 237 -7.65 24.22 -6.04
#